data_AF-A0A0P8A8P4-F1
#
_entry.id   AF-A0A0P8A8P4-F1
#
_cell.length_a   1.000
_cell.length_b   1.000
_cell.length_c   1.000
_cell.angle_alpha   90.00
_cell.angle_beta   90.00
_cell.angle_gamma   90.00
#
_symmetry.space_group_name_H-M   'P 1'
#
loop_
_entity.id
_entity.type
_entity.pdbx_description
1 polymer ?
#
loop_
_entity_poly.entity_id
_entity_poly.type
_entity_poly.pdbx_seq_one_letter_code
_entity_poly.pdbx_strand_id
1 'polypeptide(L)'
;MDSRKVNVLIFLTVLLVLTVSETVQAQKVDINASEIVSLINYEYGLNREYSDNIISGTFNLTDQYIDKNIVITNSEFRDYVDLTNIKFRSPINFQGSTFRGKTSFKGVRFDENANFRKVNFSNDVDFRGANFNGQW
;
A
#
# COMPACT_ATOMS: atom_id res chain seq x y z
N MET A 1 -35.58 22.49 -10.85
CA MET A 1 -34.45 21.54 -10.90
C MET A 1 -34.79 20.41 -9.95
N ASP A 2 -35.15 19.25 -10.47
CA ASP A 2 -35.86 18.19 -9.75
C ASP A 2 -34.87 17.25 -9.04
N SER A 3 -34.87 17.26 -7.71
CA SER A 3 -34.01 16.44 -6.84
C SER A 3 -34.19 14.94 -7.06
N ARG A 4 -35.27 14.50 -7.74
CA ARG A 4 -35.47 13.10 -8.13
C ARG A 4 -34.64 12.68 -9.35
N LYS A 5 -34.17 13.61 -10.19
CA LYS A 5 -33.26 13.30 -11.31
C LYS A 5 -31.80 13.18 -10.87
N VAL A 6 -31.40 13.88 -9.81
CA VAL A 6 -30.02 13.85 -9.29
C VAL A 6 -29.70 12.52 -8.60
N ASN A 7 -30.65 11.95 -7.85
CA ASN A 7 -30.43 10.65 -7.20
C ASN A 7 -30.35 9.49 -8.20
N VAL A 8 -31.16 9.48 -9.27
CA VAL A 8 -31.12 8.41 -10.28
C VAL A 8 -29.79 8.44 -11.07
N LEU A 9 -29.21 9.62 -11.30
CA LEU A 9 -27.93 9.75 -12.00
C LEU A 9 -26.72 9.33 -11.13
N ILE A 10 -26.79 9.55 -9.81
CA ILE A 10 -25.77 9.09 -8.86
C ILE A 10 -25.85 7.56 -8.70
N PHE A 11 -27.05 6.97 -8.67
CA PHE A 11 -27.18 5.50 -8.64
C PHE A 11 -26.76 4.81 -9.95
N LEU A 12 -26.99 5.43 -11.11
CA LEU A 12 -26.59 4.87 -12.41
C LEU A 12 -25.07 4.92 -12.66
N THR A 13 -24.35 5.90 -12.12
CA THR A 13 -22.88 5.96 -12.23
C THR A 13 -22.19 4.94 -11.34
N VAL A 14 -22.76 4.63 -10.17
CA VAL A 14 -22.25 3.58 -9.28
C VAL A 14 -22.59 2.17 -9.79
N LEU A 15 -23.68 2.01 -10.57
CA LEU A 15 -24.12 0.70 -11.08
C LEU A 15 -23.46 0.27 -12.40
N LEU A 16 -22.81 1.18 -13.15
CA LEU A 16 -22.15 0.83 -14.43
C LEU A 16 -20.78 0.13 -14.25
N VAL A 17 -20.21 0.08 -13.04
CA VAL A 17 -18.90 -0.56 -12.79
C VAL A 17 -19.03 -2.05 -12.41
N LEU A 18 -20.25 -2.56 -12.19
CA LEU A 18 -20.45 -3.92 -11.66
C LEU A 18 -20.66 -5.04 -12.70
N THR A 19 -20.42 -4.80 -13.99
CA THR A 19 -20.44 -5.89 -14.97
C THR A 19 -19.38 -5.74 -16.05
N VAL A 20 -18.15 -6.17 -15.74
CA VAL A 20 -17.34 -6.90 -16.73
C VAL A 20 -16.73 -8.10 -16.01
N SER A 21 -17.42 -9.24 -16.09
CA SER A 21 -16.74 -10.53 -15.94
C SER A 21 -16.14 -10.85 -17.31
N GLU A 22 -14.82 -10.89 -17.38
CA GLU A 22 -13.99 -11.74 -18.24
C GLU A 22 -12.56 -11.25 -18.08
N THR A 23 -11.61 -12.18 -18.14
CA THR A 23 -10.18 -12.02 -17.89
C THR A 23 -9.55 -10.94 -18.75
N VAL A 24 -9.65 -9.69 -18.31
CA VAL A 24 -8.63 -8.68 -18.58
C VAL A 24 -7.55 -8.96 -17.54
N GLN A 25 -6.31 -9.27 -17.95
CA GLN A 25 -5.18 -9.12 -17.04
C GLN A 25 -5.27 -7.67 -16.58
N ALA A 26 -5.79 -7.41 -15.37
CA ALA A 26 -6.03 -6.05 -14.90
C ALA A 26 -4.71 -5.31 -15.10
N GLN A 27 -4.74 -4.33 -16.00
CA GLN A 27 -3.54 -3.56 -16.29
C GLN A 27 -3.19 -2.91 -14.96
N LYS A 28 -2.06 -3.30 -14.38
CA LYS A 28 -1.63 -2.77 -13.08
C LYS A 28 -1.73 -1.26 -13.14
N VAL A 29 -2.49 -0.69 -12.21
CA VAL A 29 -2.66 0.76 -12.15
C VAL A 29 -1.34 1.34 -11.66
N ASP A 30 -0.79 2.30 -12.40
CA ASP A 30 0.41 3.04 -11.98
C ASP A 30 -0.02 4.15 -11.01
N ILE A 31 0.44 4.04 -9.77
CA ILE A 31 0.13 4.96 -8.67
C ILE A 31 1.44 5.59 -8.24
N ASN A 32 1.45 6.91 -8.06
CA ASN A 32 2.62 7.58 -7.52
C ASN A 32 2.75 7.29 -6.02
N ALA A 33 3.93 6.87 -5.58
CA ALA A 33 4.24 6.58 -4.18
C ALA A 33 3.92 7.77 -3.25
N SER A 34 4.12 9.01 -3.72
CA SER A 34 3.82 10.21 -2.92
C SER A 34 2.32 10.37 -2.62
N GLU A 35 1.43 9.86 -3.48
CA GLU A 35 -0.02 9.86 -3.22
C GLU A 35 -0.35 8.92 -2.05
N ILE A 36 0.20 7.71 -2.07
CA ILE A 36 0.02 6.72 -1.00
C ILE A 36 0.60 7.24 0.32
N VAL A 37 1.82 7.77 0.28
CA VAL A 37 2.50 8.36 1.46
C VAL A 37 1.67 9.51 2.04
N SER A 38 1.13 10.39 1.19
CA SER A 38 0.28 11.51 1.64
C SER A 38 -0.98 11.01 2.35
N LEU A 39 -1.60 9.94 1.84
CA LEU A 39 -2.80 9.35 2.44
C LEU A 39 -2.50 8.64 3.76
N ILE A 40 -1.37 7.93 3.86
CA ILE A 40 -0.91 7.30 5.12
C ILE A 40 -0.75 8.36 6.21
N ASN A 41 -0.14 9.50 5.87
CA ASN A 41 0.13 10.60 6.79
C ASN A 41 -1.09 11.47 7.12
N TYR A 42 -2.20 11.34 6.40
CA TYR A 42 -3.39 12.14 6.65
C TYR A 42 -4.07 11.73 7.96
N GLU A 43 -4.26 12.65 8.90
CA GLU A 43 -4.74 12.40 10.27
C GLU A 43 -6.02 11.56 10.33
N TYR A 44 -7.01 11.87 9.48
CA TYR A 44 -8.29 11.15 9.39
C TYR A 44 -8.32 10.11 8.26
N GLY A 45 -7.15 9.66 7.81
CA GLY A 45 -7.02 8.70 6.72
C GLY A 45 -7.68 7.38 7.06
N LEU A 46 -8.51 6.87 6.15
CA LEU A 46 -9.08 5.53 6.24
C LEU A 46 -7.99 4.48 5.99
N ASN A 47 -8.17 3.29 6.56
CA ASN A 47 -7.43 2.10 6.12
C ASN A 47 -7.69 1.89 4.63
N ARG A 48 -6.62 1.86 3.84
CA ARG A 48 -6.68 1.72 2.39
C ARG A 48 -5.88 0.49 1.99
N GLU A 49 -6.43 -0.23 1.02
CA GLU A 49 -5.80 -1.41 0.44
C GLU A 49 -5.42 -1.11 -1.01
N TYR A 50 -4.19 -1.47 -1.36
CA TYR A 50 -3.64 -1.35 -2.70
C TYR A 50 -3.27 -2.75 -3.19
N SER A 51 -4.04 -3.31 -4.11
CA SER A 51 -3.79 -4.64 -4.68
C SER A 51 -3.52 -4.56 -6.17
N ASP A 52 -2.54 -5.33 -6.65
CA ASP A 52 -2.23 -5.48 -8.08
C ASP A 52 -1.82 -4.16 -8.78
N ASN A 53 -1.04 -3.31 -8.09
CA ASN A 53 -0.61 -2.00 -8.60
C ASN A 53 0.85 -1.99 -9.05
N ILE A 54 1.20 -0.98 -9.84
CA ILE A 54 2.56 -0.49 -9.98
C ILE A 54 2.66 0.76 -9.11
N ILE A 55 3.69 0.82 -8.27
CA ILE A 55 3.98 1.97 -7.43
C ILE A 55 5.28 2.58 -7.94
N SER A 56 5.17 3.78 -8.52
CA SER A 56 6.27 4.54 -9.10
C SER A 56 6.64 5.74 -8.23
N GLY A 57 7.90 6.16 -8.28
CA GLY A 57 8.45 7.17 -7.39
C GLY A 57 8.91 6.61 -6.04
N THR A 58 9.68 7.41 -5.31
CA THR A 58 10.22 7.01 -4.01
C THR A 58 9.11 6.88 -2.97
N PHE A 59 9.01 5.71 -2.34
CA PHE A 59 8.09 5.47 -1.22
C PHE A 59 8.85 5.71 0.10
N ASN A 60 8.64 6.87 0.73
CA ASN A 60 9.39 7.28 1.91
C ASN A 60 8.46 7.49 3.11
N LEU A 61 8.70 6.73 4.17
CA LEU A 61 8.06 6.90 5.48
C LEU A 61 9.09 6.93 6.63
N THR A 62 10.31 7.40 6.35
CA THR A 62 11.44 7.41 7.29
C THR A 62 11.10 8.15 8.58
N ASP A 63 11.54 7.60 9.72
CA ASP A 63 11.39 8.18 11.08
C ASP A 63 9.92 8.45 11.52
N GLN A 64 8.95 7.71 10.97
CA GLN A 64 7.54 7.88 11.30
C GLN A 64 6.99 6.88 12.32
N TYR A 65 5.82 7.23 12.87
CA TYR A 65 5.00 6.36 13.71
C TYR A 65 3.65 6.17 13.04
N ILE A 66 3.34 4.94 12.62
CA ILE A 66 2.10 4.62 11.91
C ILE A 66 1.29 3.64 12.74
N ASP A 67 0.06 4.02 13.07
CA ASP A 67 -0.93 3.23 13.79
C ASP A 67 -2.11 2.79 12.91
N LYS A 68 -1.97 2.93 11.59
CA LYS A 68 -2.97 2.53 10.59
C LYS A 68 -2.56 1.24 9.91
N ASN A 69 -3.55 0.46 9.47
CA ASN A 69 -3.29 -0.73 8.68
C ASN A 69 -2.79 -0.31 7.30
N ILE A 70 -1.66 -0.86 6.87
CA ILE A 70 -1.15 -0.67 5.51
C ILE A 70 -1.22 -2.01 4.79
N VAL A 71 -2.01 -2.05 3.72
CA VAL A 71 -2.18 -3.24 2.89
C VAL A 71 -1.78 -2.89 1.47
N ILE A 72 -0.64 -3.41 1.02
CA ILE A 72 -0.13 -3.24 -0.34
C ILE A 72 0.27 -4.60 -0.90
N THR A 73 -0.66 -5.32 -1.51
CA THR A 73 -0.49 -6.72 -1.93
C THR A 73 -0.34 -6.86 -3.45
N ASN A 74 0.35 -7.92 -3.89
CA ASN A 74 0.59 -8.25 -5.30
C ASN A 74 1.09 -7.07 -6.17
N SER A 75 1.69 -6.07 -5.54
CA SER A 75 2.04 -4.79 -6.16
C SER A 75 3.54 -4.72 -6.45
N GLU A 76 3.94 -3.81 -7.33
CA GLU A 76 5.33 -3.65 -7.74
C GLU A 76 5.84 -2.26 -7.38
N PHE A 77 6.76 -2.16 -6.42
CA PHE A 77 7.49 -0.93 -6.14
C PHE A 77 8.66 -0.82 -7.12
N ARG A 78 8.59 0.12 -8.06
CA ARG A 78 9.61 0.26 -9.11
C ARG A 78 10.89 0.93 -8.62
N ASP A 79 10.72 1.91 -7.74
CA ASP A 79 11.79 2.80 -7.29
C ASP A 79 12.17 2.53 -5.82
N TYR A 80 12.96 3.44 -5.24
CA TYR A 80 13.47 3.32 -3.87
C TYR A 80 12.35 3.29 -2.83
N VAL A 81 12.45 2.38 -1.85
CA VAL A 81 11.56 2.30 -0.70
C VAL A 81 12.36 2.53 0.57
N ASP A 82 11.98 3.56 1.34
CA ASP A 82 12.63 3.90 2.61
C ASP A 82 11.66 3.82 3.77
N LEU A 83 11.86 2.80 4.61
CA LEU A 83 11.15 2.54 5.85
C LEU A 83 12.15 2.57 7.03
N THR A 84 13.21 3.39 6.92
CA THR A 84 14.22 3.50 7.97
C THR A 84 13.62 4.06 9.25
N ASN A 85 13.91 3.41 10.38
CA ASN A 85 13.48 3.76 11.74
C ASN A 85 11.96 3.93 11.93
N ILE A 86 11.13 3.47 10.99
CA ILE A 86 9.68 3.58 11.13
C ILE A 86 9.16 2.61 12.19
N LYS A 87 8.13 3.02 12.93
CA LYS A 87 7.41 2.16 13.86
C LYS A 87 5.98 1.93 13.39
N PHE A 88 5.67 0.70 13.02
CA PHE A 88 4.31 0.23 12.73
C PHE A 88 3.67 -0.33 14.01
N ARG A 89 2.59 0.31 14.47
CA ARG A 89 1.78 -0.11 15.63
C ARG A 89 0.53 -0.89 15.27
N SER A 90 0.28 -1.05 13.97
CA SER A 90 -0.83 -1.78 13.40
C SER A 90 -0.29 -2.72 12.31
N PRO A 91 -1.05 -3.78 11.96
CA PRO A 91 -0.60 -4.75 10.97
C PRO A 91 -0.21 -4.12 9.62
N ILE A 92 0.83 -4.69 9.00
CA ILE A 92 1.27 -4.33 7.66
C ILE A 92 1.31 -5.57 6.76
N ASN A 93 0.85 -5.42 5.53
CA ASN A 93 0.75 -6.53 4.60
C ASN A 93 1.31 -6.16 3.23
N PHE A 94 2.45 -6.78 2.88
CA PHE A 94 3.09 -6.67 1.57
C PHE A 94 2.95 -7.96 0.75
N GLN A 95 2.06 -8.87 1.11
CA GLN A 95 2.00 -10.22 0.55
C GLN A 95 1.99 -10.21 -0.99
N GLY A 96 2.89 -10.98 -1.60
CA GLY A 96 3.01 -11.13 -3.04
C GLY A 96 3.62 -9.94 -3.78
N SER A 97 3.99 -8.86 -3.07
CA SER A 97 4.55 -7.66 -3.69
C SER A 97 6.02 -7.85 -4.09
N THR A 98 6.46 -7.12 -5.09
CA THR A 98 7.85 -7.10 -5.58
C THR A 98 8.45 -5.71 -5.39
N PHE A 99 9.62 -5.64 -4.76
CA PHE A 99 10.43 -4.43 -4.64
C PHE A 99 11.57 -4.48 -5.66
N ARG A 100 11.51 -3.63 -6.69
CA ARG A 100 12.52 -3.55 -7.75
C ARG A 100 13.66 -2.59 -7.44
N GLY A 101 13.35 -1.48 -6.77
CA GLY A 101 14.36 -0.54 -6.28
C GLY A 101 15.07 -1.07 -5.03
N LYS A 102 16.11 -0.34 -4.59
CA LYS A 102 16.72 -0.60 -3.29
C LYS A 102 15.68 -0.37 -2.19
N THR A 103 15.75 -1.15 -1.12
CA THR A 103 14.79 -1.07 -0.01
C THR A 103 15.48 -1.00 1.34
N SER A 104 15.15 0.00 2.16
CA SER A 104 15.63 0.09 3.54
C SER A 104 14.52 -0.22 4.53
N PHE A 105 14.74 -1.24 5.36
CA PHE A 105 14.02 -1.52 6.60
C PHE A 105 14.94 -1.30 7.82
N LYS A 106 16.01 -0.52 7.67
CA LYS A 106 16.97 -0.31 8.74
C LYS A 106 16.29 0.25 9.98
N GLY A 107 16.40 -0.41 11.12
CA GLY A 107 15.81 0.04 12.38
C GLY A 107 14.27 0.01 12.43
N VAL A 108 13.59 -0.59 11.44
CA VAL A 108 12.12 -0.70 11.45
C VAL A 108 11.65 -1.48 12.68
N ARG A 109 10.50 -1.10 13.23
CA ARG A 109 9.84 -1.83 14.31
C ARG A 109 8.40 -2.15 13.92
N PHE A 110 8.07 -3.44 13.89
CA PHE A 110 6.70 -3.94 13.78
C PHE A 110 6.24 -4.40 15.17
N ASP A 111 5.32 -3.65 15.78
CA ASP A 111 4.70 -4.05 17.07
C ASP A 111 3.60 -5.09 16.86
N GLU A 112 3.02 -5.15 15.66
CA GLU A 112 1.96 -6.09 15.26
C GLU A 112 2.43 -6.96 14.08
N ASN A 113 1.54 -7.81 13.55
CA ASN A 113 1.85 -8.72 12.46
C ASN A 113 2.34 -7.99 11.19
N ALA A 114 3.45 -8.47 10.63
CA ALA A 114 4.02 -7.97 9.38
C ALA A 114 4.09 -9.10 8.35
N ASN A 115 3.22 -9.05 7.34
CA ASN A 115 3.09 -10.11 6.36
C ASN A 115 3.93 -9.83 5.11
N PHE A 116 5.05 -10.54 5.00
CA PHE A 116 5.94 -10.54 3.83
C PHE A 116 5.88 -11.84 3.01
N ARG A 117 4.81 -12.64 3.14
CA ARG A 117 4.69 -13.91 2.41
C ARG A 117 4.74 -13.65 0.90
N LYS A 118 5.57 -14.42 0.18
CA LYS A 118 5.78 -14.31 -1.27
C LYS A 118 6.29 -12.93 -1.73
N VAL A 119 6.88 -12.13 -0.84
CA VAL A 119 7.55 -10.90 -1.24
C VAL A 119 8.85 -11.23 -1.97
N ASN A 120 9.15 -10.49 -3.03
CA ASN A 120 10.42 -10.58 -3.76
C ASN A 120 11.17 -9.25 -3.71
N PHE A 121 12.46 -9.29 -3.38
CA PHE A 121 13.37 -8.14 -3.47
C PHE A 121 14.30 -8.39 -4.66
N SER A 122 14.22 -7.55 -5.69
CA SER A 122 15.04 -7.69 -6.91
C SER A 122 16.34 -6.88 -6.84
N ASN A 123 16.60 -6.20 -5.73
CA ASN A 123 17.76 -5.33 -5.50
C ASN A 123 18.18 -5.40 -4.02
N ASP A 124 19.20 -4.62 -3.64
CA ASP A 124 19.71 -4.56 -2.28
C ASP A 124 18.60 -4.22 -1.28
N VAL A 125 18.54 -4.99 -0.20
CA VAL A 125 17.64 -4.77 0.92
C VAL A 125 18.41 -4.73 2.24
N ASP A 126 18.14 -3.73 3.07
CA ASP A 126 18.79 -3.55 4.38
C ASP A 126 17.79 -3.76 5.53
N PHE A 127 17.99 -4.82 6.31
CA PHE A 127 17.21 -5.13 7.51
C PHE A 127 17.98 -4.88 8.82
N ARG A 128 19.12 -4.18 8.79
CA ARG A 128 19.93 -3.97 10.01
C ARG A 128 19.11 -3.29 11.10
N GLY A 129 19.03 -3.93 12.27
CA GLY A 129 18.26 -3.41 13.41
C GLY A 129 16.74 -3.50 13.26
N ALA A 130 16.22 -4.16 12.22
CA ALA A 130 14.79 -4.44 12.09
C ALA A 130 14.31 -5.33 13.25
N ASN A 131 13.12 -5.02 13.77
CA ASN A 131 12.52 -5.73 14.89
C ASN A 131 11.07 -6.13 14.56
N PHE A 132 10.80 -7.43 14.63
CA PHE A 132 9.49 -8.04 14.36
C PHE A 132 8.93 -8.63 15.66
N ASN A 133 8.13 -7.85 16.41
CA ASN A 133 7.57 -8.29 17.70
C ASN A 133 6.12 -8.79 17.61
N GLY A 134 5.51 -8.81 16.41
CA GLY A 134 4.15 -9.31 16.23
C GLY A 134 4.02 -10.76 16.73
N GLN A 135 2.96 -11.04 17.49
CA GLN A 135 2.64 -12.38 17.98
C GLN A 135 1.86 -13.15 16.90
N TRP A 136 2.13 -14.46 16.79
CA TRP A 136 1.68 -15.36 15.72
C TRP A 136 0.22 -15.78 15.87
#